data_AF-A0AB34YJS0-F1
#
_entry.id   AF-A0AB34YJS0-F1
#
_cell.length_a   1.000
_cell.length_b   1.000
_cell.length_c   1.000
_cell.angle_alpha   90.00
_cell.angle_beta   90.00
_cell.angle_gamma   90.00
#
_symmetry.space_group_name_H-M   'P 1'
#
loop_
_entity.id
_entity.type
_entity.pdbx_description
1 polymer ?
#
loop_
_entity_poly.entity_id
_entity_poly.type
_entity_poly.pdbx_seq_one_letter_code
_entity_poly.pdbx_strand_id
1 'polypeptide(L)'
;ALWCRYCYGTTDSGAVIEPNDPSWDRLTKQAALAKADPAAWLAMDDIFGALAANPAYVAAFSSALKAIWQDGTTRTLERYLAGQPL
;
A
#
# COMPACT_ATOMS: atom_id res chain seq x y z
N ALA A 1 -3.94 0.97 0.95
CA ALA A 1 -2.51 1.23 1.22
C ALA A 1 -1.88 0.20 2.16
N LEU A 2 -2.43 -0.06 3.36
CA LEU A 2 -1.84 -1.01 4.32
C LEU A 2 -1.66 -2.44 3.79
N TRP A 3 -2.62 -2.96 3.02
CA TRP A 3 -2.48 -4.28 2.39
C TRP A 3 -1.27 -4.35 1.44
N CYS A 4 -1.06 -3.32 0.61
CA CYS A 4 0.14 -3.18 -0.22
C CYS A 4 1.42 -3.14 0.64
N ARG A 5 1.42 -2.32 1.71
CA ARG A 5 2.57 -2.22 2.64
C ARG A 5 2.88 -3.57 3.31
N TYR A 6 1.85 -4.30 3.73
CA TYR A 6 1.95 -5.64 4.31
C TYR A 6 2.55 -6.64 3.31
N CYS A 7 2.02 -6.66 2.08
CA CYS A 7 2.52 -7.51 1.00
C CYS A 7 3.95 -7.17 0.56
N TYR A 8 4.54 -6.03 0.95
CA TYR A 8 5.97 -5.80 0.74
C TYR A 8 6.85 -6.84 1.47
N GLY A 9 6.31 -7.52 2.48
CA GLY A 9 6.96 -8.67 3.12
C GLY A 9 7.80 -8.32 4.35
N THR A 10 7.77 -7.07 4.82
CA THR A 10 8.41 -6.66 6.08
C THR A 10 7.57 -5.66 6.85
N THR A 11 7.62 -5.71 8.18
CA THR A 11 6.98 -4.72 9.06
C THR A 11 7.77 -3.41 9.07
N ASP A 12 7.28 -2.40 9.81
CA ASP A 12 8.02 -1.14 10.02
C ASP A 12 9.28 -1.33 10.87
N SER A 13 9.36 -2.39 11.68
CA SER A 13 10.58 -2.76 12.41
C SER A 13 11.57 -3.58 11.55
N GLY A 14 11.22 -3.89 10.30
CA GLY A 14 12.03 -4.72 9.41
C GLY A 14 11.85 -6.23 9.63
N ALA A 15 10.98 -6.66 10.56
CA ALA A 15 10.69 -8.08 10.74
C ALA A 15 10.02 -8.65 9.47
N VAL A 16 10.41 -9.85 9.07
CA VAL A 16 9.85 -10.54 7.90
C VAL A 16 8.40 -10.93 8.17
N ILE A 17 7.56 -10.76 7.16
CA ILE A 17 6.20 -11.28 7.11
C ILE A 17 6.22 -12.52 6.21
N GLU A 18 5.85 -13.66 6.76
CA GLU A 18 5.84 -14.93 6.03
C GLU A 18 4.68 -15.01 5.03
N PRO A 19 4.85 -15.76 3.91
CA PRO A 19 3.79 -16.00 2.93
C PRO A 19 2.53 -16.57 3.57
N ASN A 20 1.38 -15.92 3.35
CA ASN A 20 0.08 -16.40 3.83
C ASN A 20 -1.06 -16.32 2.81
N ASP A 21 -0.74 -16.03 1.54
CA ASP A 21 -1.68 -15.94 0.44
C ASP A 21 -1.16 -16.80 -0.73
N PRO A 22 -2.01 -17.57 -1.44
CA PRO A 22 -1.58 -18.34 -2.61
C PRO A 22 -0.89 -17.50 -3.71
N SER A 23 -1.19 -16.21 -3.76
CA SER A 23 -0.60 -15.24 -4.69
C SER A 23 0.59 -14.47 -4.11
N TRP A 24 1.17 -14.90 -2.98
CA TRP A 24 2.19 -14.13 -2.24
C TRP A 24 3.35 -13.64 -3.11
N ASP A 25 3.90 -14.51 -3.97
CA ASP A 25 4.99 -14.16 -4.88
C ASP A 25 4.63 -13.05 -5.87
N ARG A 26 3.38 -13.01 -6.32
CA ARG A 26 2.87 -11.96 -7.18
C ARG A 26 2.67 -10.67 -6.40
N LEU A 27 2.03 -10.77 -5.22
CA LEU A 27 1.72 -9.62 -4.37
C LEU A 27 2.98 -8.93 -3.87
N THR A 28 4.00 -9.68 -3.45
CA THR A 28 5.29 -9.11 -3.02
C THR A 28 6.00 -8.35 -4.13
N LYS A 29 6.05 -8.91 -5.35
CA LYS A 29 6.61 -8.22 -6.52
C LYS A 29 5.87 -6.93 -6.84
N GLN A 30 4.53 -6.95 -6.84
CA GLN A 30 3.73 -5.77 -7.11
C GLN A 30 3.84 -4.71 -6.00
N ALA A 31 3.89 -5.13 -4.73
CA ALA A 31 4.09 -4.23 -3.59
C ALA A 31 5.48 -3.56 -3.64
N ALA A 32 6.50 -4.28 -4.11
CA ALA A 32 7.83 -3.72 -4.30
C ALA A 32 7.86 -2.61 -5.36
N LEU A 33 7.17 -2.80 -6.49
CA LEU A 33 6.99 -1.77 -7.50
C LEU A 33 6.20 -0.57 -6.94
N ALA A 34 5.12 -0.86 -6.20
CA ALA A 34 4.22 0.13 -5.65
C ALA A 34 4.85 1.10 -4.65
N LYS A 35 5.99 0.73 -4.04
CA LYS A 35 6.78 1.62 -3.19
C LYS A 35 7.26 2.87 -3.95
N ALA A 36 7.66 2.70 -5.22
CA ALA A 36 8.08 3.81 -6.08
C ALA A 36 6.91 4.39 -6.90
N ASP A 37 6.02 3.53 -7.36
CA ASP A 37 4.84 3.91 -8.15
C ASP A 37 3.56 3.29 -7.59
N PRO A 38 2.82 3.98 -6.71
CA PRO A 38 1.61 3.44 -6.10
C PRO A 38 0.56 2.92 -7.10
N ALA A 39 0.53 3.43 -8.34
CA ALA A 39 -0.41 2.98 -9.36
C ALA A 39 -0.15 1.53 -9.80
N ALA A 40 1.10 1.04 -9.68
CA ALA A 40 1.45 -0.35 -9.99
C ALA A 40 0.65 -1.36 -9.16
N TRP A 41 0.35 -1.03 -7.91
CA TRP A 41 -0.52 -1.88 -7.07
C TRP A 41 -1.95 -1.95 -7.62
N LEU A 42 -2.47 -0.79 -8.01
CA LEU A 42 -3.85 -0.64 -8.49
C LEU A 42 -4.04 -1.23 -9.89
N ALA A 43 -2.97 -1.41 -10.66
CA ALA A 43 -3.00 -2.03 -11.98
C ALA A 43 -3.33 -3.54 -11.96
N MET A 44 -3.46 -4.18 -10.78
CA MET A 44 -3.95 -5.55 -10.66
C MET A 44 -5.47 -5.60 -10.91
N ASP A 45 -5.85 -5.69 -12.18
CA ASP A 45 -7.24 -5.61 -12.66
C ASP A 45 -8.19 -6.66 -12.05
N ASP A 46 -7.72 -7.89 -11.85
CA ASP A 46 -8.46 -8.96 -11.18
C ASP A 46 -8.79 -8.68 -9.71
N ILE A 47 -8.10 -7.72 -9.08
CA ILE A 47 -8.32 -7.32 -7.69
C ILE A 47 -9.06 -5.98 -7.59
N PHE A 48 -8.65 -4.99 -8.39
CA PHE A 48 -9.16 -3.63 -8.29
C PHE A 48 -10.15 -3.25 -9.38
N GLY A 49 -10.06 -3.88 -10.56
CA GLY A 49 -10.89 -3.57 -11.73
C GLY A 49 -11.01 -2.07 -11.98
N ALA A 50 -12.25 -1.60 -12.14
CA ALA A 50 -12.55 -0.20 -12.41
C ALA A 50 -12.13 0.79 -11.30
N LEU A 51 -11.86 0.35 -10.07
CA LEU A 51 -11.36 1.25 -9.01
C LEU A 51 -10.01 1.86 -9.38
N ALA A 52 -9.20 1.14 -10.16
CA ALA A 52 -7.90 1.61 -10.63
C ALA A 52 -8.00 2.88 -11.50
N ALA A 53 -9.16 3.14 -12.10
CA ALA A 53 -9.42 4.31 -12.92
C ALA A 53 -10.11 5.46 -12.17
N ASN A 54 -10.49 5.28 -10.90
CA ASN A 54 -11.16 6.33 -10.12
C ASN A 54 -10.10 7.32 -9.58
N PRO A 55 -10.09 8.59 -10.03
CA PRO A 55 -9.03 9.54 -9.66
C PRO A 55 -8.97 9.83 -8.16
N ALA A 56 -10.13 9.88 -7.48
CA ALA A 56 -10.19 10.13 -6.05
C ALA A 56 -9.61 8.95 -5.26
N TYR A 57 -9.89 7.72 -5.70
CA TYR A 57 -9.35 6.52 -5.07
C TYR A 57 -7.83 6.40 -5.28
N VAL A 58 -7.36 6.62 -6.51
CA VAL A 58 -5.93 6.60 -6.84
C VAL A 58 -5.17 7.64 -6.03
N ALA A 59 -5.70 8.87 -5.92
CA ALA A 59 -5.09 9.93 -5.13
C ALA A 59 -5.02 9.55 -3.63
N ALA A 60 -6.13 9.09 -3.05
CA ALA A 60 -6.19 8.70 -1.64
C ALA A 60 -5.26 7.52 -1.32
N PHE A 61 -5.25 6.48 -2.17
CA PHE A 61 -4.34 5.35 -2.02
C PHE A 61 -2.88 5.78 -2.10
N SER A 62 -2.55 6.62 -3.08
CA SER A 62 -1.17 7.08 -3.32
C SER A 62 -0.65 7.92 -2.17
N SER A 63 -1.46 8.88 -1.67
CA SER A 63 -1.12 9.67 -0.48
C SER A 63 -0.88 8.79 0.74
N ALA A 64 -1.82 7.88 1.03
CA ALA A 64 -1.69 6.99 2.18
C ALA A 64 -0.48 6.05 2.07
N LEU A 65 -0.21 5.46 0.91
CA LEU A 65 0.95 4.58 0.73
C LEU A 65 2.27 5.34 0.89
N LYS A 66 2.36 6.56 0.35
CA LYS A 66 3.53 7.43 0.52
C LYS A 66 3.73 7.81 1.99
N ALA A 67 2.68 8.21 2.69
CA ALA A 67 2.74 8.54 4.12
C ALA A 67 3.22 7.34 4.95
N ILE A 68 2.70 6.13 4.70
CA ILE A 68 3.15 4.93 5.40
C ILE A 68 4.64 4.66 5.16
N TRP A 69 5.14 4.84 3.94
CA TRP A 69 6.57 4.65 3.64
C TRP A 69 7.47 5.72 4.26
N GLN A 70 6.98 6.96 4.38
CA GLN A 70 7.76 8.09 4.87
C GLN A 70 7.76 8.18 6.40
N ASP A 71 6.59 8.00 7.02
CA ASP A 71 6.35 8.27 8.43
C ASP A 71 6.14 6.99 9.27
N GLY A 72 5.93 5.85 8.63
CA GLY A 72 5.51 4.62 9.28
C GLY A 72 4.00 4.58 9.57
N THR A 73 3.54 3.38 9.95
CA THR A 73 2.11 3.09 10.11
C THR A 73 1.48 3.89 11.24
N THR A 74 2.08 3.91 12.43
CA THR A 74 1.53 4.59 13.62
C THR A 74 1.28 6.07 13.36
N ARG A 75 2.31 6.80 12.90
CA ARG A 75 2.20 8.23 12.64
C ARG A 75 1.23 8.56 11.52
N THR A 76 1.14 7.70 10.50
CA THR A 76 0.13 7.86 9.44
C THR A 76 -1.29 7.75 10.01
N LEU A 77 -1.55 6.78 10.90
CA LEU A 77 -2.86 6.61 11.53
C LEU A 77 -3.20 7.77 12.47
N GLU A 78 -2.23 8.28 13.23
CA GLU A 78 -2.41 9.48 14.07
C GLU A 78 -2.83 10.69 13.24
N ARG A 79 -2.13 10.96 12.13
CA ARG A 79 -2.48 12.04 11.18
C ARG A 79 -3.89 11.84 10.61
N TYR A 80 -4.22 10.62 10.20
CA TYR A 80 -5.54 10.29 9.64
C TYR A 80 -6.67 10.55 10.64
N LEU A 81 -6.52 10.10 11.89
CA LEU A 81 -7.51 10.32 12.96
C LEU A 81 -7.66 11.80 13.35
N ALA A 82 -6.58 12.57 13.25
CA ALA A 82 -6.60 14.01 13.48
C ALA A 82 -7.17 14.82 12.30
N GLY A 83 -7.62 14.16 11.21
CA GLY A 83 -8.11 14.82 10.00
C GLY A 83 -7.03 15.61 9.26
N GLN A 84 -5.76 15.31 9.51
CA GLN A 84 -4.64 15.96 8.83
C GLN A 84 -4.46 15.34 7.44
N PRO A 85 -4.00 16.12 6.44
CA PRO A 85 -3.62 15.57 5.14
C PRO A 85 -2.59 14.46 5.30
N LEU A 86 -2.65 13.44 4.44
CA LEU A 86 -1.65 12.37 4.30
C LEU A 86 -0.70 12.65 3.14
#